data_AF-A0A7C3Z3Q7-F1
#
_entry.id   AF-A0A7C3Z3Q7-F1
#
_cell.length_a   1.000
_cell.length_b   1.000
_cell.length_c   1.000
_cell.angle_alpha   90.00
_cell.angle_beta   90.00
_cell.angle_gamma   90.00
#
_symmetry.space_group_name_H-M   'P 1'
#
loop_
_entity.id
_entity.type
_entity.pdbx_description
1 polymer ?
#
loop_
_entity_poly.entity_id
_entity_poly.type
_entity_poly.pdbx_seq_one_letter_code
_entity_poly.pdbx_strand_id
1 'polypeptide(L)'
;MEENLLESLKNASWEVALKTYGNDHSTLIGLIVSWWVLSKRNRFALEGGPSFGYRKRGEGRGNCDALLLEGDEAKGVVEVENWDNYQKVINKIGKFFTPEYEELKSLEFGILLVYPIGPSGRGNNRRVPEPPADLVDYAKGLTSNSNHPSKTLILLILEKKFERIMSGTRRRNPYYQCTPQKIEGYLIKDGKIIKQETLAQRMRNKNA
;
A
#
# COMPACT_ATOMS: atom_id res chain seq x y z
N MET A 1 -11.53 -13.58 11.55
CA MET A 1 -11.67 -12.25 10.91
C MET A 1 -10.52 -11.94 9.97
N GLU A 2 -9.29 -12.30 10.33
CA GLU A 2 -8.05 -11.96 9.59
C GLU A 2 -7.91 -12.62 8.20
N GLU A 3 -8.24 -13.91 8.04
CA GLU A 3 -8.21 -14.59 6.72
C GLU A 3 -9.14 -13.95 5.68
N ASN A 4 -10.13 -13.18 6.13
CA ASN A 4 -11.10 -12.51 5.27
C ASN A 4 -10.60 -11.13 4.79
N LEU A 5 -9.59 -10.52 5.43
CA LEU A 5 -9.23 -9.14 5.12
C LEU A 5 -8.58 -9.02 3.74
N LEU A 6 -7.57 -9.83 3.44
CA LEU A 6 -6.94 -9.86 2.11
C LEU A 6 -7.89 -10.38 1.03
N GLU A 7 -8.72 -11.38 1.35
CA GLU A 7 -9.73 -11.91 0.42
C GLU A 7 -10.76 -10.83 0.06
N SER A 8 -11.29 -10.12 1.05
CA SER A 8 -12.23 -9.03 0.83
C SER A 8 -11.62 -7.92 -0.03
N LEU A 9 -10.33 -7.65 0.16
CA LEU A 9 -9.60 -6.62 -0.56
C LEU A 9 -9.45 -6.90 -2.07
N LYS A 10 -9.67 -8.15 -2.52
CA LYS A 10 -9.83 -8.46 -3.96
C LYS A 10 -11.00 -7.72 -4.61
N ASN A 11 -12.02 -7.33 -3.83
CA ASN A 11 -13.18 -6.61 -4.32
C ASN A 11 -12.94 -5.11 -4.50
N ALA A 12 -11.74 -4.60 -4.16
CA ALA A 12 -11.37 -3.24 -4.55
C ALA A 12 -11.27 -3.15 -6.08
N SER A 13 -11.54 -1.97 -6.64
CA SER A 13 -11.51 -1.73 -8.10
C SER A 13 -10.08 -1.66 -8.66
N TRP A 14 -9.32 -2.74 -8.51
CA TRP A 14 -7.92 -2.84 -8.94
C TRP A 14 -7.76 -2.69 -10.46
N GLU A 15 -8.80 -2.94 -11.25
CA GLU A 15 -8.82 -2.63 -12.68
C GLU A 15 -8.61 -1.13 -12.96
N VAL A 16 -9.00 -0.25 -12.04
CA VAL A 16 -8.74 1.20 -12.13
C VAL A 16 -7.24 1.46 -11.93
N ALA A 17 -6.61 0.84 -10.93
CA ALA A 17 -5.16 0.95 -10.74
C ALA A 17 -4.39 0.45 -11.98
N LEU A 18 -4.83 -0.66 -12.59
CA LEU A 18 -4.19 -1.21 -13.79
C LEU A 18 -4.36 -0.36 -15.06
N LYS A 19 -5.25 0.62 -15.04
CA LYS A 19 -5.56 1.55 -16.14
C LYS A 19 -5.18 3.01 -15.84
N THR A 20 -4.69 3.29 -14.63
CA THR A 20 -4.23 4.62 -14.22
C THR A 20 -2.72 4.69 -14.36
N TYR A 21 -2.20 5.78 -14.92
CA TYR A 21 -0.78 5.93 -15.23
C TYR A 21 -0.22 7.16 -14.53
N GLY A 22 0.87 6.98 -13.77
CA GLY A 22 1.55 8.09 -13.13
C GLY A 22 2.14 7.76 -11.75
N ASN A 23 2.19 8.78 -10.91
CA ASN A 23 2.54 8.70 -9.49
C ASN A 23 1.25 8.41 -8.70
N ASP A 24 0.69 7.21 -8.86
CA ASP A 24 -0.72 6.87 -8.55
C ASP A 24 -1.12 6.95 -7.05
N HIS A 25 -0.34 7.61 -6.19
CA HIS A 25 -0.50 7.69 -4.74
C HIS A 25 -1.94 7.97 -4.28
N SER A 26 -2.53 9.12 -4.64
CA SER A 26 -3.89 9.47 -4.20
C SER A 26 -4.96 8.54 -4.79
N THR A 27 -4.76 8.05 -6.02
CA THR A 27 -5.67 7.07 -6.62
C THR A 27 -5.66 5.76 -5.83
N LEU A 28 -4.49 5.27 -5.47
CA LEU A 28 -4.32 4.02 -4.73
C LEU A 28 -4.89 4.11 -3.31
N ILE A 29 -4.71 5.24 -2.63
CA ILE A 29 -5.38 5.53 -1.35
C ILE A 29 -6.90 5.46 -1.54
N GLY A 30 -7.43 6.16 -2.54
CA GLY A 30 -8.87 6.20 -2.83
C GLY A 30 -9.46 4.82 -3.12
N LEU A 31 -8.73 3.92 -3.80
CA LEU A 31 -9.20 2.54 -4.05
C LEU A 31 -9.30 1.71 -2.76
N ILE A 32 -8.31 1.84 -1.87
CA ILE A 32 -8.31 1.14 -0.57
C ILE A 32 -9.43 1.71 0.32
N VAL A 33 -9.54 3.04 0.40
CA VAL A 33 -10.61 3.70 1.16
C VAL A 33 -11.99 3.31 0.62
N SER A 34 -12.19 3.35 -0.69
CA SER A 34 -13.45 2.95 -1.32
C SER A 34 -13.82 1.51 -1.01
N TRP A 35 -12.86 0.57 -1.05
CA TRP A 35 -13.10 -0.81 -0.64
C TRP A 35 -13.60 -0.89 0.80
N TRP A 36 -12.92 -0.21 1.72
CA TRP A 36 -13.27 -0.25 3.13
C TRP A 36 -14.67 0.31 3.39
N VAL A 37 -14.94 1.52 2.90
CA VAL A 37 -16.23 2.22 3.12
C VAL A 37 -17.40 1.48 2.49
N LEU A 38 -17.21 0.90 1.30
CA LEU A 38 -18.31 0.18 0.61
C LEU A 38 -18.54 -1.23 1.17
N SER A 39 -17.60 -1.79 1.92
CA SER A 39 -17.71 -3.17 2.41
C SER A 39 -18.73 -3.35 3.54
N LYS A 40 -19.04 -2.31 4.31
CA LYS A 40 -20.09 -2.32 5.36
C LYS A 40 -20.64 -0.91 5.60
N ARG A 41 -21.92 -0.83 5.98
CA ARG A 41 -22.64 0.45 6.19
C ARG A 41 -22.03 1.36 7.26
N ASN A 42 -21.43 0.80 8.31
CA ASN A 42 -20.87 1.55 9.44
C ASN A 42 -19.35 1.80 9.31
N ARG A 43 -18.77 1.55 8.13
CA ARG A 43 -17.37 1.81 7.85
C ARG A 43 -17.19 3.17 7.19
N PHE A 44 -16.18 3.90 7.64
CA PHE A 44 -15.76 5.17 7.05
C PHE A 44 -14.24 5.32 7.17
N ALA A 45 -13.68 6.36 6.56
CA ALA A 45 -12.25 6.64 6.58
C ALA A 45 -11.98 8.13 6.81
N LEU A 46 -10.82 8.43 7.39
CA LEU A 46 -10.28 9.78 7.51
C LEU A 46 -9.02 9.88 6.65
N GLU A 47 -9.05 10.66 5.57
CA GLU A 47 -7.91 10.91 4.70
C GLU A 47 -7.04 12.07 5.21
N GLY A 48 -5.73 12.02 4.95
CA GLY A 48 -4.77 12.93 5.59
C GLY A 48 -4.79 12.77 7.11
N GLY A 49 -4.97 11.51 7.54
CA GLY A 49 -5.47 11.11 8.84
C GLY A 49 -4.68 11.61 10.07
N PRO A 50 -5.18 11.30 11.27
CA PRO A 50 -4.58 11.74 12.52
C PRO A 50 -3.15 11.20 12.70
N SER A 51 -2.36 11.90 13.52
CA SER A 51 -1.04 11.44 13.90
C SER A 51 -1.12 10.40 15.02
N PHE A 52 -0.14 9.48 15.09
CA PHE A 52 -0.04 8.50 16.18
C PHE A 52 0.37 9.10 17.55
N GLY A 53 0.68 10.40 17.61
CA GLY A 53 1.15 11.11 18.80
C GLY A 53 1.53 12.56 18.52
N TYR A 54 1.94 13.29 19.57
CA TYR A 54 2.39 14.67 19.46
C TYR A 54 3.87 14.71 19.04
N ARG A 55 4.20 15.56 18.06
CA ARG A 55 5.58 15.74 17.59
C ARG A 55 5.95 17.22 17.62
N LYS A 56 7.14 17.54 18.13
CA LYS A 56 7.68 18.90 18.01
C LYS A 56 7.87 19.25 16.53
N ARG A 57 7.67 20.53 16.20
CA ARG A 57 7.88 21.04 14.84
C ARG A 57 9.30 20.71 14.38
N GLY A 58 9.43 19.97 13.27
CA GLY A 58 10.71 19.55 12.70
C GLY A 58 11.06 18.06 12.88
N GLU A 59 10.34 17.32 13.73
CA GLU A 59 10.59 15.87 13.96
C GLU A 59 9.92 14.93 12.93
N GLY A 60 9.40 15.50 11.83
CA GLY A 60 8.61 14.78 10.83
C GLY A 60 7.11 14.73 11.16
N ARG A 61 6.29 14.45 10.14
CA ARG A 61 4.83 14.30 10.30
C ARG A 61 4.52 12.86 10.73
N GLY A 62 3.77 12.71 11.81
CA GLY A 62 3.30 11.41 12.32
C GLY A 62 1.99 10.94 11.70
N ASN A 63 1.53 11.61 10.64
CA ASN A 63 0.24 11.35 9.99
C ASN A 63 0.32 10.13 9.08
N CYS A 64 -0.79 9.40 9.03
CA CYS A 64 -1.03 8.37 8.03
C CYS A 64 -1.70 8.96 6.79
N ASP A 65 -1.67 8.20 5.69
CA ASP A 65 -2.37 8.59 4.47
C ASP A 65 -3.89 8.48 4.67
N ALA A 66 -4.34 7.38 5.31
CA ALA A 66 -5.72 7.24 5.77
C ALA A 66 -5.84 6.39 7.03
N LEU A 67 -6.87 6.67 7.83
CA LEU A 67 -7.32 5.84 8.94
C LEU A 67 -8.67 5.20 8.57
N LEU A 68 -8.82 3.90 8.82
CA LEU A 68 -10.02 3.12 8.54
C LEU A 68 -10.78 2.88 9.85
N LEU A 69 -12.08 3.20 9.87
CA LEU A 69 -12.92 3.14 11.07
C LEU A 69 -14.14 2.25 10.83
N GLU A 70 -14.63 1.62 11.90
CA GLU A 70 -15.89 0.86 11.93
C GLU A 70 -16.65 1.21 13.23
N GLY A 71 -17.80 1.88 13.09
CA GLY A 71 -18.44 2.52 14.26
C GLY A 71 -17.55 3.62 14.84
N ASP A 72 -17.35 3.63 16.16
CA ASP A 72 -16.52 4.64 16.84
C ASP A 72 -15.05 4.22 17.00
N GLU A 73 -14.64 3.08 16.42
CA GLU A 73 -13.31 2.51 16.62
C GLU A 73 -12.40 2.66 15.39
N ALA A 74 -11.14 3.01 15.64
CA ALA A 74 -10.08 2.90 14.63
C ALA A 74 -9.71 1.43 14.43
N LYS A 75 -9.79 0.94 13.19
CA LYS A 75 -9.54 -0.47 12.83
C LYS A 75 -8.24 -0.67 12.06
N GLY A 76 -7.98 0.20 11.10
CA GLY A 76 -6.83 0.06 10.20
C GLY A 76 -6.11 1.36 9.94
N VAL A 77 -4.80 1.29 9.70
CA VAL A 77 -4.01 2.41 9.17
C VAL A 77 -3.54 2.09 7.76
N VAL A 78 -3.61 3.07 6.86
CA VAL A 78 -3.21 2.93 5.44
C VAL A 78 -2.03 3.82 5.16
N GLU A 79 -1.06 3.26 4.44
CA GLU A 79 0.08 3.95 3.87
C GLU A 79 0.29 3.51 2.42
N VAL A 80 0.54 4.47 1.55
CA VAL A 80 0.84 4.26 0.14
C VAL A 80 2.13 4.99 -0.18
N GLU A 81 3.17 4.29 -0.59
CA GLU A 81 4.47 4.96 -0.75
C GLU A 81 5.31 4.35 -1.87
N ASN A 82 6.24 5.14 -2.37
CA ASN A 82 7.32 4.63 -3.18
C ASN A 82 8.11 3.58 -2.39
N TRP A 83 8.37 2.47 -3.05
CA TRP A 83 9.15 1.36 -2.51
C TRP A 83 10.58 1.70 -2.04
N ASP A 84 11.11 2.92 -2.25
CA ASP A 84 12.43 3.37 -1.80
C ASP A 84 12.36 3.82 -0.33
N ASN A 85 11.15 4.11 0.16
CA ASN A 85 10.88 4.57 1.52
C ASN A 85 10.16 3.52 2.38
N TYR A 86 10.04 2.27 1.90
CA TYR A 86 9.27 1.22 2.57
C TYR A 86 9.67 1.03 4.04
N GLN A 87 10.97 1.00 4.38
CA GLN A 87 11.43 0.83 5.76
C GLN A 87 10.89 1.94 6.68
N LYS A 88 10.97 3.20 6.22
CA LYS A 88 10.47 4.36 6.96
C LYS A 88 8.96 4.25 7.18
N VAL A 89 8.22 3.79 6.18
CA VAL A 89 6.76 3.65 6.26
C VAL A 89 6.33 2.46 7.13
N ILE A 90 7.00 1.32 7.02
CA ILE A 90 6.77 0.15 7.89
C ILE A 90 7.01 0.55 9.35
N ASN A 91 8.10 1.28 9.63
CA ASN A 91 8.37 1.82 10.97
C ASN A 91 7.31 2.84 11.42
N LYS A 92 6.74 3.62 10.50
CA LYS A 92 5.62 4.53 10.80
C LYS A 92 4.36 3.76 11.18
N ILE A 93 4.00 2.71 10.45
CA ILE A 93 2.88 1.82 10.81
C ILE A 93 3.11 1.20 12.20
N GLY A 94 4.33 0.77 12.52
CA GLY A 94 4.66 0.28 13.87
C GLY A 94 4.36 1.27 14.99
N LYS A 95 4.60 2.57 14.75
CA LYS A 95 4.22 3.60 15.73
C LYS A 95 2.72 3.74 15.90
N PHE A 96 1.92 3.50 14.85
CA PHE A 96 0.45 3.43 14.97
C PHE A 96 -0.01 2.19 15.75
N PHE A 97 0.78 1.12 15.79
CA PHE A 97 0.47 -0.06 16.62
C PHE A 97 0.81 0.12 18.10
N THR A 98 1.57 1.15 18.45
CA THR A 98 1.82 1.60 19.83
C THR A 98 1.49 3.09 19.97
N PRO A 99 0.22 3.49 19.77
CA PRO A 99 -0.14 4.90 19.71
C PRO A 99 -0.16 5.53 21.10
N GLU A 100 0.08 6.84 21.16
CA GLU A 100 -0.06 7.64 22.39
C GLU A 100 -1.53 7.94 22.69
N TYR A 101 -2.35 8.13 21.64
CA TYR A 101 -3.76 8.47 21.74
C TYR A 101 -4.64 7.23 21.97
N GLU A 102 -5.61 7.35 22.87
CA GLU A 102 -6.49 6.26 23.29
C GLU A 102 -7.35 5.73 22.13
N GLU A 103 -7.82 6.65 21.28
CA GLU A 103 -8.71 6.40 20.14
C GLU A 103 -8.07 5.52 19.07
N LEU A 104 -6.74 5.39 19.09
CA LEU A 104 -5.99 4.57 18.15
C LEU A 104 -5.61 3.19 18.72
N LYS A 105 -5.80 2.94 20.02
CA LYS A 105 -5.40 1.67 20.66
C LYS A 105 -6.19 0.46 20.12
N SER A 106 -7.38 0.70 19.57
CA SER A 106 -8.20 -0.31 18.91
C SER A 106 -7.68 -0.76 17.55
N LEU A 107 -6.64 -0.12 16.98
CA LEU A 107 -6.11 -0.48 15.66
C LEU A 107 -5.73 -1.96 15.60
N GLU A 108 -6.25 -2.69 14.63
CA GLU A 108 -6.05 -4.13 14.49
C GLU A 108 -5.03 -4.45 13.40
N PHE A 109 -4.99 -3.64 12.34
CA PHE A 109 -4.16 -3.92 11.17
C PHE A 109 -3.60 -2.66 10.50
N GLY A 110 -2.59 -2.88 9.66
CA GLY A 110 -2.04 -1.89 8.74
C GLY A 110 -2.16 -2.38 7.29
N ILE A 111 -2.35 -1.47 6.35
CA ILE A 111 -2.24 -1.72 4.92
C ILE A 111 -1.11 -0.84 4.39
N LEU A 112 -0.08 -1.47 3.84
CA LEU A 112 0.99 -0.80 3.12
C LEU A 112 0.88 -1.16 1.64
N LEU A 113 0.67 -0.19 0.77
CA LEU A 113 0.83 -0.38 -0.67
C LEU A 113 2.11 0.32 -1.14
N VAL A 114 3.04 -0.47 -1.68
CA VAL A 114 4.25 0.04 -2.30
C VAL A 114 4.24 -0.12 -3.81
N TYR A 115 4.83 0.84 -4.49
CA TYR A 115 4.94 0.84 -5.95
C TYR A 115 6.18 1.63 -6.40
N PRO A 116 6.72 1.35 -7.60
CA PRO A 116 7.78 2.16 -8.17
C PRO A 116 7.19 3.42 -8.80
N ILE A 117 7.72 4.60 -8.48
CA ILE A 117 7.27 5.86 -9.08
C ILE A 117 7.60 5.90 -10.59
N GLY A 118 8.82 5.51 -10.97
CA GLY A 118 9.31 5.73 -12.32
C GLY A 118 10.46 4.81 -12.73
N PRO A 119 10.87 4.87 -14.01
CA PRO A 119 11.91 4.00 -14.52
C PRO A 119 13.30 4.62 -14.31
N SER A 120 14.25 3.80 -13.89
CA SER A 120 15.66 4.14 -13.68
C SER A 120 16.52 3.72 -14.88
N GLY A 121 17.77 4.22 -14.94
CA GLY A 121 18.70 3.93 -16.03
C GLY A 121 18.62 4.92 -17.20
N ARG A 122 19.36 4.61 -18.29
CA ARG A 122 19.50 5.48 -19.48
C ARG A 122 19.30 4.70 -20.76
N GLY A 123 18.78 5.38 -21.79
CA GLY A 123 18.65 4.79 -23.13
C GLY A 123 17.89 3.47 -23.10
N ASN A 124 18.40 2.47 -23.82
CA ASN A 124 17.78 1.15 -23.93
C ASN A 124 17.83 0.34 -22.62
N ASN A 125 18.63 0.76 -21.64
CA ASN A 125 18.75 0.10 -20.33
C ASN A 125 17.72 0.62 -19.32
N ARG A 126 16.82 1.52 -19.75
CA ARG A 126 15.80 2.09 -18.89
C ARG A 126 14.77 1.04 -18.51
N ARG A 127 14.53 0.86 -17.21
CA ARG A 127 13.62 -0.16 -16.67
C ARG A 127 12.89 0.37 -15.44
N VAL A 128 11.70 -0.17 -15.19
CA VAL A 128 11.14 -0.07 -13.84
C VAL A 128 11.96 -1.03 -12.97
N PRO A 129 12.49 -0.59 -11.84
CA PRO A 129 13.23 -1.47 -10.96
C PRO A 129 12.31 -2.59 -10.38
N GLU A 130 12.89 -3.69 -9.88
CA GLU A 130 12.20 -4.79 -9.17
C GLU A 130 12.09 -4.57 -7.64
N PRO A 131 10.99 -4.98 -6.95
CA PRO A 131 10.77 -4.68 -5.54
C PRO A 131 11.99 -5.00 -4.66
N PRO A 132 12.30 -4.18 -3.63
CA PRO A 132 13.43 -4.45 -2.74
C PRO A 132 13.37 -5.88 -2.20
N ALA A 133 14.46 -6.63 -2.34
CA ALA A 133 14.47 -8.06 -2.04
C ALA A 133 14.13 -8.39 -0.57
N ASP A 134 14.42 -7.47 0.35
CA ASP A 134 14.17 -7.57 1.78
C ASP A 134 12.83 -6.94 2.21
N LEU A 135 12.04 -6.36 1.29
CA LEU A 135 10.77 -5.70 1.59
C LEU A 135 9.83 -6.58 2.42
N VAL A 136 9.62 -7.81 1.97
CA VAL A 136 8.70 -8.75 2.63
C VAL A 136 9.26 -9.20 3.98
N ASP A 137 10.57 -9.40 4.11
CA ASP A 137 11.19 -9.76 5.37
C ASP A 137 11.16 -8.62 6.39
N TYR A 138 11.33 -7.38 5.95
CA TYR A 138 11.17 -6.19 6.79
C TYR A 138 9.71 -6.06 7.28
N ALA A 139 8.74 -6.31 6.39
CA ALA A 139 7.32 -6.33 6.73
C ALA A 139 6.95 -7.44 7.72
N LYS A 140 7.54 -8.63 7.59
CA LYS A 140 7.45 -9.72 8.58
C LYS A 140 8.03 -9.29 9.93
N GLY A 141 9.17 -8.59 9.93
CA GLY A 141 9.78 -8.07 11.15
C GLY A 141 8.82 -7.23 12.01
N LEU A 142 7.96 -6.42 11.37
CA LEU A 142 7.00 -5.57 12.08
C LEU A 142 6.02 -6.35 12.95
N THR A 143 5.45 -7.45 12.43
CA THR A 143 4.42 -8.25 13.12
C THR A 143 5.01 -9.43 13.89
N SER A 144 6.33 -9.52 13.99
CA SER A 144 7.00 -10.62 14.68
C SER A 144 6.64 -10.66 16.18
N ASN A 145 6.87 -11.82 16.81
CA ASN A 145 6.59 -12.06 18.23
C ASN A 145 7.25 -11.05 19.18
N SER A 146 8.36 -10.41 18.77
CA SER A 146 9.07 -9.42 19.58
C SER A 146 8.57 -7.99 19.39
N ASN A 147 7.69 -7.72 18.42
CA ASN A 147 7.24 -6.36 18.09
C ASN A 147 5.73 -6.21 18.27
N HIS A 148 4.92 -6.72 17.33
CA HIS A 148 3.47 -6.54 17.33
C HIS A 148 2.72 -7.83 16.93
N PRO A 149 2.82 -8.92 17.73
CA PRO A 149 2.23 -10.23 17.37
C PRO A 149 0.70 -10.21 17.22
N SER A 150 0.00 -9.37 17.98
CA SER A 150 -1.47 -9.26 17.87
C SER A 150 -1.94 -8.45 16.65
N LYS A 151 -1.02 -7.86 15.88
CA LYS A 151 -1.35 -6.99 14.75
C LYS A 151 -1.12 -7.69 13.43
N THR A 152 -1.92 -7.30 12.45
CA THR A 152 -1.81 -7.81 11.09
C THR A 152 -1.27 -6.71 10.17
N LEU A 153 -0.40 -7.07 9.22
CA LEU A 153 0.02 -6.19 8.13
C LEU A 153 -0.42 -6.79 6.79
N ILE A 154 -1.16 -6.04 6.00
CA ILE A 154 -1.34 -6.31 4.58
C ILE A 154 -0.29 -5.53 3.81
N LEU A 155 0.61 -6.22 3.13
CA LEU A 155 1.56 -5.64 2.19
C LEU A 155 1.02 -5.84 0.77
N LEU A 156 0.81 -4.76 0.05
CA LEU A 156 0.44 -4.74 -1.35
C LEU A 156 1.61 -4.22 -2.18
N ILE A 157 1.92 -4.88 -3.29
CA ILE A 157 2.96 -4.49 -4.21
C ILE A 157 2.33 -4.28 -5.59
N LEU A 158 2.33 -3.03 -6.05
CA LEU A 158 1.96 -2.71 -7.43
C LEU A 158 3.23 -2.72 -8.30
N GLU A 159 3.31 -3.70 -9.18
CA GLU A 159 4.37 -3.80 -10.18
C GLU A 159 4.02 -2.99 -11.43
N LYS A 160 5.01 -2.27 -11.97
CA LYS A 160 4.90 -1.57 -13.24
C LYS A 160 6.00 -2.06 -14.18
N LYS A 161 5.75 -1.98 -15.48
CA LYS A 161 6.73 -2.27 -16.52
C LYS A 161 7.04 -1.01 -17.32
N PHE A 162 8.31 -0.77 -17.60
CA PHE A 162 8.68 0.31 -18.51
C PHE A 162 8.35 -0.08 -19.95
N GLU A 163 7.59 0.78 -20.63
CA GLU A 163 7.28 0.69 -22.05
C GLU A 163 7.74 1.97 -22.71
N ARG A 164 8.70 1.86 -23.64
CA ARG A 164 9.14 3.02 -24.40
C ARG A 164 8.04 3.42 -25.38
N ILE A 165 7.42 4.57 -25.13
CA ILE A 165 6.33 5.10 -25.94
C ILE A 165 6.82 6.29 -26.75
N MET A 166 6.73 6.17 -28.08
CA MET A 166 7.27 7.16 -29.03
C MET A 166 6.22 8.16 -29.55
N SER A 167 4.94 7.97 -29.23
CA SER A 167 3.82 8.83 -29.67
C SER A 167 2.69 8.89 -28.63
N GLY A 168 1.75 9.82 -28.81
CA GLY A 168 0.57 9.95 -27.94
C GLY A 168 0.82 10.65 -26.59
N THR A 169 -0.24 10.78 -25.79
CA THR A 169 -0.24 11.54 -24.52
C THR A 169 0.74 10.96 -23.49
N ARG A 170 0.86 9.63 -23.43
CA ARG A 170 1.75 8.92 -22.50
C ARG A 170 3.24 9.14 -22.76
N ARG A 171 3.65 9.60 -23.95
CA ARG A 171 5.07 9.89 -24.24
C ARG A 171 5.64 10.99 -23.35
N ARG A 172 4.82 11.99 -22.99
CA ARG A 172 5.31 13.28 -22.46
C ARG A 172 5.91 13.21 -21.06
N ASN A 173 5.61 12.17 -20.28
CA ASN A 173 6.15 12.01 -18.93
C ASN A 173 6.65 10.57 -18.72
N PRO A 174 7.87 10.38 -18.20
CA PRO A 174 8.38 9.07 -17.81
C PRO A 174 7.45 8.22 -16.95
N TYR A 175 6.68 8.83 -16.05
CA TYR A 175 5.76 8.09 -15.18
C TYR A 175 4.64 7.43 -15.99
N TYR A 176 4.20 8.04 -17.08
CA TYR A 176 3.15 7.47 -17.95
C TYR A 176 3.67 6.34 -18.85
N GLN A 177 4.99 6.19 -18.93
CA GLN A 177 5.67 5.08 -19.60
C GLN A 177 5.88 3.87 -18.67
N CYS A 178 5.51 3.98 -17.40
CA CYS A 178 5.43 2.86 -16.48
C CYS A 178 4.01 2.29 -16.49
N THR A 179 3.81 1.17 -17.17
CA THR A 179 2.52 0.51 -17.29
C THR A 179 2.27 -0.40 -16.09
N PRO A 180 1.25 -0.16 -15.25
CA PRO A 180 0.82 -1.10 -14.23
C PRO A 180 0.59 -2.51 -14.78
N GLN A 181 1.13 -3.52 -14.11
CA GLN A 181 1.08 -4.92 -14.55
C GLN A 181 0.29 -5.79 -13.58
N LYS A 182 0.57 -5.70 -12.29
CA LYS A 182 0.11 -6.68 -11.31
C LYS A 182 0.07 -6.04 -9.94
N ILE A 183 -0.91 -6.44 -9.13
CA ILE A 183 -0.97 -6.13 -7.70
C ILE A 183 -0.91 -7.45 -6.95
N GLU A 184 0.17 -7.66 -6.22
CA GLU A 184 0.32 -8.77 -5.29
C GLU A 184 0.02 -8.31 -3.87
N GLY A 185 -0.64 -9.17 -3.10
CA GLY A 185 -0.96 -8.93 -1.70
C GLY A 185 -0.44 -10.04 -0.81
N TYR A 186 0.08 -9.66 0.34
CA TYR A 186 0.57 -10.54 1.41
C TYR A 186 -0.16 -10.19 2.69
N LEU A 187 -0.76 -11.19 3.33
CA LEU A 187 -1.28 -11.10 4.68
C LEU A 187 -0.17 -11.59 5.62
N ILE A 188 0.31 -10.71 6.49
CA ILE A 188 1.46 -10.97 7.35
C ILE A 188 1.03 -10.82 8.81
N LYS A 189 1.31 -11.85 9.62
CA LYS A 189 1.04 -11.88 11.06
C LYS A 189 2.04 -12.81 11.76
N ASP A 190 2.39 -12.50 13.01
CA ASP A 190 3.35 -13.29 13.82
C ASP A 190 4.70 -13.51 13.09
N GLY A 191 5.11 -12.53 12.28
CA GLY A 191 6.33 -12.60 11.46
C GLY A 191 6.28 -13.60 10.30
N LYS A 192 5.09 -14.08 9.93
CA LYS A 192 4.88 -15.06 8.86
C LYS A 192 3.92 -14.53 7.81
N ILE A 193 4.11 -15.00 6.58
CA ILE A 193 3.12 -14.84 5.52
C ILE A 193 2.02 -15.87 5.80
N ILE A 194 0.83 -15.40 6.13
CA ILE A 194 -0.35 -16.22 6.33
C ILE A 194 -1.01 -16.54 4.99
N LYS A 195 -1.00 -15.56 4.07
CA LYS A 195 -1.60 -15.69 2.74
C LYS A 195 -0.86 -14.81 1.73
N GLN A 196 -0.76 -15.28 0.49
CA GLN A 196 -0.25 -14.50 -0.65
C GLN A 196 -1.21 -14.68 -1.83
N GLU A 197 -1.61 -13.58 -2.45
CA GLU A 197 -2.55 -13.59 -3.57
C GLU A 197 -2.20 -12.53 -4.63
N THR A 198 -2.46 -12.85 -5.89
CA THR A 198 -2.53 -11.82 -6.94
C THR A 198 -3.93 -11.22 -6.92
N LEU A 199 -4.04 -9.95 -6.55
CA LEU A 199 -5.32 -9.24 -6.46
C LEU A 199 -5.82 -8.79 -7.83
N ALA A 200 -4.89 -8.40 -8.71
CA ALA A 200 -5.20 -8.10 -10.09
C ALA A 200 -3.96 -8.26 -10.97
N GLN A 201 -4.16 -8.65 -12.23
CA GLN A 201 -3.11 -8.75 -13.21
C GLN A 201 -3.63 -8.31 -14.58
N ARG A 202 -2.84 -7.50 -15.28
CA ARG A 202 -3.10 -7.13 -16.65
C ARG A 202 -2.91 -8.36 -17.53
N MET A 203 -3.99 -8.82 -18.17
CA MET A 203 -3.89 -9.91 -19.13
C MET A 203 -2.97 -9.50 -20.28
N ARG A 204 -2.00 -10.36 -20.63
CA ARG A 204 -1.23 -10.19 -21.86
C ARG A 204 -2.19 -10.37 -23.03
N ASN A 205 -2.36 -9.34 -23.85
CA ASN A 205 -2.98 -9.54 -25.16
C ASN A 205 -2.08 -10.51 -25.93
N LYS A 206 -2.59 -11.70 -26.25
CA LYS A 206 -1.88 -12.72 -27.03
C LYS A 206 -1.70 -12.35 -28.51
N ASN A 207 -2.17 -11.18 -28.94
CA ASN A 207 -2.17 -10.75 -30.34
C ASN A 207 -1.55 -9.36 -30.50
N ALA A 208 -0.23 -9.25 -30.29
CA ALA A 208 0.55 -8.09 -30.73
C ALA A 208 1.82 -8.60 -31.42
#